data_AF-A0A0A1VXK7-F1
#
_entry.id   AF-A0A0A1VXK7-F1
#
_cell.length_a   1.000
_cell.length_b   1.000
_cell.length_c   1.000
_cell.angle_alpha   90.00
_cell.angle_beta   90.00
_cell.angle_gamma   90.00
#
_symmetry.space_group_name_H-M   'P 1'
#
loop_
_entity.id
_entity.type
_entity.pdbx_description
1 polymer ?
#
loop_
_entity_poly.entity_id
_entity_poly.type
_entity_poly.pdbx_seq_one_letter_code
_entity_poly.pdbx_strand_id
1 'polypeptide(L)' 'MVALGELIEANNDATLAELSDLFLERTGIVLSVATVARMTERLKMTRPKNSTPSRKRYGKSTKT' A
#
# COMPACT_ATOMS: atom_id res chain seq x y z
N MET A 1 4.63 3.74 -22.71
CA MET A 1 4.53 4.73 -21.61
C MET A 1 4.15 3.95 -20.38
N VAL A 2 5.05 3.80 -19.39
CA VAL A 2 4.78 2.96 -18.20
C VAL A 2 3.70 3.67 -17.36
N ALA A 3 2.57 3.00 -17.17
CA ALA A 3 1.50 3.54 -16.34
C ALA A 3 1.83 3.29 -14.87
N LEU A 4 1.68 4.29 -14.00
CA LEU A 4 1.91 4.15 -12.55
C LEU A 4 1.11 2.96 -11.97
N GLY A 5 -0.07 2.66 -12.54
CA GLY A 5 -0.87 1.51 -12.16
C GLY A 5 -0.17 0.16 -12.36
N GLU A 6 0.51 -0.04 -13.48
CA GLU A 6 1.27 -1.28 -13.75
C GLU A 6 2.42 -1.45 -12.74
N LEU A 7 3.04 -0.34 -12.33
CA LEU A 7 4.11 -0.36 -11.34
C LEU A 7 3.60 -0.75 -9.94
N ILE A 8 2.42 -0.24 -9.56
CA ILE A 8 1.75 -0.56 -8.30
C ILE A 8 1.32 -2.03 -8.28
N GLU A 9 0.77 -2.55 -9.38
CA GLU A 9 0.37 -3.96 -9.46
C GLU A 9 1.58 -4.91 -9.40
N ALA A 10 2.67 -4.58 -10.08
CA ALA A 10 3.90 -5.37 -10.06
C ALA A 10 4.59 -5.36 -8.69
N ASN A 11 4.43 -4.27 -7.91
CA ASN A 11 5.06 -4.08 -6.60
C ASN A 11 4.00 -3.83 -5.53
N ASN A 12 3.07 -4.77 -5.36
CA ASN A 12 1.94 -4.65 -4.44
C ASN A 12 2.33 -4.37 -2.97
N ASP A 13 3.52 -4.83 -2.56
CA ASP A 13 4.01 -4.64 -1.18
C ASP A 13 4.88 -3.38 -1.00
N ALA A 14 5.07 -2.58 -2.07
CA ALA A 14 5.85 -1.35 -1.99
C ALA A 14 5.10 -0.23 -1.28
N THR A 15 5.85 0.54 -0.50
CA THR A 15 5.39 1.79 0.10
C THR A 15 5.28 2.90 -0.95
N LEU A 16 4.56 3.98 -0.62
CA LEU A 16 4.42 5.14 -1.52
C LEU A 16 5.76 5.83 -1.84
N ALA A 17 6.74 5.76 -0.92
CA ALA A 17 8.08 6.28 -1.14
C ALA A 17 8.87 5.39 -2.12
N GLU A 18 8.85 4.08 -1.92
CA GLU A 18 9.50 3.14 -2.84
C GLU A 18 8.88 3.20 -4.24
N LEU A 19 7.55 3.36 -4.34
CA LEU A 19 6.88 3.59 -5.62
C LEU A 19 7.34 4.87 -6.31
N SER A 20 7.64 5.93 -5.55
CA SER A 20 8.21 7.17 -6.09
C SER A 20 9.61 6.95 -6.64
N ASP A 21 10.46 6.25 -5.90
CA ASP A 21 11.85 5.96 -6.30
C ASP A 21 11.89 5.05 -7.53
N LEU A 22 11.08 3.99 -7.54
CA LEU A 22 10.93 3.08 -8.68
C LEU A 22 10.39 3.80 -9.93
N PHE A 23 9.50 4.79 -9.73
CA PHE A 23 8.99 5.58 -10.84
C PHE A 23 10.08 6.49 -11.43
N LEU A 24 10.89 7.11 -10.58
CA LEU A 24 12.06 7.89 -10.98
C LEU A 24 13.06 7.03 -11.75
N GLU A 25 13.40 5.84 -11.27
CA GLU A 25 14.34 4.94 -11.95
C GLU A 25 13.87 4.53 -13.34
N ARG A 26 12.57 4.30 -13.53
CA ARG A 26 12.02 3.85 -14.82
C ARG A 26 11.77 4.96 -15.81
N THR A 27 11.38 6.15 -15.35
CA THR A 27 10.91 7.24 -16.23
C THR A 27 11.79 8.48 -16.22
N GLY A 28 12.67 8.62 -15.22
CA GLY A 28 13.46 9.84 -14.99
C GLY A 28 12.65 11.00 -14.39
N ILE A 29 11.37 10.77 -14.05
CA ILE A 29 10.47 11.82 -13.53
C ILE A 29 10.34 11.67 -12.02
N VAL A 30 10.61 12.76 -11.29
CA VAL A 30 10.40 12.81 -9.84
C VAL A 30 8.93 13.09 -9.55
N LEU A 31 8.29 12.17 -8.85
CA LEU A 31 6.97 12.41 -8.26
C LEU A 31 7.11 12.59 -6.76
N SER A 32 6.28 13.46 -6.17
CA SER A 32 6.19 13.52 -4.72
C SER A 32 5.39 12.31 -4.21
N VAL A 33 5.69 11.86 -2.99
CA VAL A 33 4.90 10.83 -2.29
C VAL A 33 3.41 11.19 -2.25
N ALA A 34 3.08 12.48 -2.09
CA ALA A 34 1.71 12.98 -2.12
C ALA A 34 1.05 12.81 -3.50
N THR A 35 1.80 12.95 -4.59
CA THR A 35 1.31 12.71 -5.94
C THR A 35 1.00 11.23 -6.16
N VAL A 36 1.89 10.34 -5.71
CA VAL A 36 1.68 8.89 -5.77
C VAL A 36 0.43 8.51 -4.98
N ALA A 37 0.26 9.04 -3.76
CA ALA A 37 -0.92 8.82 -2.92
C ALA A 37 -2.23 9.22 -3.62
N ARG A 38 -2.29 10.44 -4.17
CA ARG A 38 -3.46 10.93 -4.92
C ARG A 38 -3.75 10.07 -6.15
N MET A 39 -2.72 9.60 -6.85
CA MET A 39 -2.91 8.72 -8.00
C MET A 39 -3.42 7.33 -7.59
N THR A 40 -2.88 6.73 -6.52
CA THR A 40 -3.38 5.46 -5.97
C THR A 40 -4.85 5.55 -5.56
N GLU A 41 -5.26 6.66 -4.94
CA GLU A 41 -6.67 6.92 -4.60
C GLU A 41 -7.55 7.02 -5.84
N ARG A 42 -7.12 7.78 -6.86
CA ARG A 42 -7.85 7.94 -8.13
C ARG A 42 -7.99 6.61 -8.88
N LEU A 43 -6.96 5.77 -8.83
CA LEU A 43 -6.95 4.44 -9.43
C LEU A 43 -7.73 3.41 -8.61
N LYS A 44 -8.24 3.78 -7.43
CA LYS A 44 -8.91 2.88 -6.47
C LYS A 44 -8.07 1.65 -6.12
N MET A 45 -6.74 1.78 -6.19
CA MET A 45 -5.79 0.73 -5.85
C MET A 45 -5.62 0.72 -4.34
N THR A 46 -6.45 -0.07 -3.67
CA THR A 46 -6.39 -0.24 -2.22
C THR A 46 -5.79 -1.59 -1.87
N ARG A 47 -4.85 -1.61 -0.93
CA ARG A 47 -4.33 -2.86 -0.35
C ARG A 47 -5.39 -3.50 0.54
N PRO A 48 -5.80 -4.76 0.31
CA PRO A 48 -6.59 -5.50 1.29
C PRO A 48 -5.76 -5.72 2.54
N LYS A 49 -6.23 -5.23 3.70
CA LYS A 49 -5.57 -5.50 4.97
C LYS A 49 -5.70 -6.99 5.27
N ASN A 50 -4.57 -7.70 5.40
CA ASN A 50 -4.56 -9.09 5.86
C ASN A 50 -5.24 -9.14 7.24
N SER A 51 -6.50 -9.58 7.26
CA SER A 51 -7.36 -9.51 8.43
C SER A 51 -7.43 -10.88 9.09
N THR A 52 -6.42 -11.18 9.91
CA THR A 52 -6.63 -12.11 11.02
C THR A 52 -5.91 -11.63 12.27
N PRO A 53 -6.42 -10.61 12.98
CA PRO A 53 -6.05 -10.44 14.38
C PRO A 53 -6.73 -11.57 15.15
N SER A 54 -6.04 -12.68 15.36
CA SER A 54 -6.42 -13.72 16.34
C SER A 54 -6.40 -13.10 17.74
N ARG A 55 -7.44 -12.34 18.07
CA ARG A 55 -7.66 -11.84 19.41
C ARG A 55 -8.22 -13.01 20.22
N LYS A 56 -7.35 -13.86 20.77
CA LYS A 56 -7.73 -14.80 21.83
C LYS A 56 -8.30 -13.94 22.96
N ARG A 57 -9.63 -13.84 23.04
CA ARG A 57 -10.32 -13.31 24.21
C ARG A 57 -10.07 -14.33 25.32
N TYR A 58 -9.01 -14.15 26.10
CA TYR A 58 -8.92 -14.76 27.42
C TYR A 58 -10.03 -14.11 28.27
N GLY A 59 -11.24 -14.68 28.20
CA GLY A 59 -12.28 -14.38 29.15
C GLY A 59 -11.76 -14.79 30.52
N LYS A 60 -11.51 -13.81 31.41
CA LYS A 60 -11.27 -14.12 32.81
C LYS A 60 -12.56 -14.72 33.35
N SER A 61 -12.56 -16.03 33.57
CA SER A 61 -13.60 -16.69 34.36
C SER A 61 -13.53 -16.14 35.78
N THR A 62 -14.48 -15.28 36.14
CA THR A 62 -14.76 -14.94 37.53
C THR A 62 -15.49 -16.13 38.15
N LYS A 63 -14.78 -16.96 38.92
CA LYS A 63 -15.41 -17.95 39.81
C LYS A 63 -16.05 -17.18 40.98
N THR A 64 -17.36 -17.31 41.12
CA THR A 64 -18.09 -17.15 42.39
C THR A 64 -18.10 -18.45 43.15
#